data_AF-A0A938X259-F1
#
_entry.id   AF-A0A938X259-F1
#
_cell.length_a   1.000
_cell.length_b   1.000
_cell.length_c   1.000
_cell.angle_alpha   90.00
_cell.angle_beta   90.00
_cell.angle_gamma   90.00
#
_symmetry.space_group_name_H-M   'P 1'
#
loop_
_entity.id
_entity.type
_entity.pdbx_description
1 polymer ?
#
loop_
_entity_poly.entity_id
_entity_poly.type
_entity_poly.pdbx_seq_one_letter_code
_entity_poly.pdbx_strand_id
1 'polypeptide(L)' 'EAGLAEGREAGLAEGREAGLAEGREAGVALAKKVFRLSAEGRTETEIAVEAGISPDEVQKILK' A
#
# COMPACT_ATOMS: atom_id res chain seq x y z
N GLU A 1 29.28 8.52 -27.12
CA GLU A 1 29.28 7.93 -25.75
C GLU A 1 28.15 8.47 -24.86
N ALA A 2 26.95 8.73 -25.40
CA ALA A 2 25.85 9.40 -24.68
C ALA A 2 24.66 8.49 -24.31
N GLY A 3 24.66 7.20 -24.68
CA GLY A 3 23.49 6.33 -24.49
C GLY A 3 23.32 5.73 -23.09
N LEU A 4 24.31 5.86 -22.21
CA LEU A 4 24.32 5.18 -20.89
C LEU A 4 23.78 6.05 -19.74
N ALA A 5 23.81 7.38 -19.88
CA ALA A 5 23.33 8.29 -18.85
C ALA A 5 21.80 8.41 -18.84
N GLU A 6 21.19 8.57 -20.02
CA GLU A 6 19.73 8.77 -20.14
C GLU A 6 18.92 7.51 -19.78
N GLY A 7 19.38 6.31 -20.14
CA GLY A 7 18.67 5.07 -19.82
C GLY A 7 18.61 4.75 -18.32
N ARG A 8 19.59 5.24 -17.53
CA ARG A 8 19.66 4.98 -16.09
C ARG A 8 18.78 5.93 -15.29
N GLU A 9 18.60 7.16 -15.74
CA GLU A 9 17.73 8.15 -15.09
C GLU A 9 16.25 7.85 -15.37
N ALA A 10 15.91 7.49 -16.60
CA ALA A 10 14.54 7.13 -16.99
C ALA A 10 14.03 5.85 -16.29
N GLY A 11 14.83 4.78 -16.22
CA GLY A 11 14.42 3.54 -15.56
C GLY A 11 14.24 3.68 -14.05
N LEU A 12 14.95 4.62 -13.41
CA LEU A 12 14.85 4.87 -11.98
C LEU A 12 13.64 5.75 -11.64
N ALA A 13 13.30 6.71 -12.50
CA ALA A 13 12.09 7.52 -12.38
C ALA A 13 10.82 6.67 -12.61
N GLU A 14 10.79 5.87 -13.68
CA GLU A 14 9.65 5.02 -14.03
C GLU A 14 9.46 3.90 -12.99
N GLY A 15 10.54 3.27 -12.51
CA GLY A 15 10.48 2.28 -11.43
C GLY A 15 10.02 2.86 -10.09
N ARG A 16 10.35 4.12 -9.77
CA ARG A 16 9.86 4.80 -8.56
C ARG A 16 8.39 5.19 -8.68
N GLU A 17 7.98 5.70 -9.83
CA GLU A 17 6.60 6.14 -10.04
C GLU A 17 5.65 4.95 -10.11
N ALA A 18 6.02 3.89 -10.84
CA ALA A 18 5.26 2.64 -10.88
C ALA A 18 5.22 1.95 -9.50
N GLY A 19 6.36 1.85 -8.80
CA GLY A 19 6.40 1.25 -7.45
C GLY A 19 5.63 2.06 -6.39
N LEU A 20 5.61 3.39 -6.51
CA LEU A 20 4.85 4.27 -5.61
C LEU A 20 3.36 4.29 -5.94
N ALA A 21 2.99 4.19 -7.22
CA ALA A 21 1.60 4.05 -7.67
C ALA A 21 1.02 2.69 -7.26
N GLU A 22 1.73 1.59 -7.53
CA GLU A 22 1.31 0.23 -7.15
C GLU A 22 1.26 0.08 -5.62
N GLY A 23 2.26 0.60 -4.90
CA GLY A 23 2.28 0.62 -3.44
C GLY A 23 1.17 1.48 -2.83
N ARG A 24 0.83 2.63 -3.45
CA ARG A 24 -0.32 3.45 -3.04
C ARG A 24 -1.63 2.75 -3.32
N GLU A 25 -1.81 2.15 -4.49
CA GLU A 25 -3.07 1.51 -4.85
C GLU A 25 -3.35 0.28 -3.97
N ALA A 26 -2.32 -0.55 -3.73
CA ALA A 26 -2.39 -1.66 -2.79
C ALA A 26 -2.65 -1.18 -1.35
N GLY A 27 -1.95 -0.13 -0.89
CA GLY A 27 -2.16 0.46 0.43
C GLY A 27 -3.55 1.09 0.61
N VAL A 28 -4.07 1.76 -0.43
CA VAL A 28 -5.42 2.34 -0.42
C VAL A 28 -6.48 1.24 -0.45
N ALA A 29 -6.29 0.17 -1.21
CA ALA A 29 -7.20 -0.97 -1.23
C ALA A 29 -7.24 -1.67 0.14
N LEU A 30 -6.08 -1.88 0.76
CA LEU A 30 -5.95 -2.44 2.11
C LEU A 30 -6.66 -1.54 3.13
N ALA A 31 -6.36 -0.24 3.13
CA ALA A 31 -6.97 0.71 4.04
C ALA A 31 -8.49 0.78 3.86
N LYS A 32 -8.97 0.80 2.62
CA LYS A 32 -10.40 0.80 2.30
C LYS A 32 -11.09 -0.47 2.82
N LYS A 33 -10.44 -1.64 2.75
CA LYS A 33 -10.95 -2.88 3.32
C LYS A 33 -11.02 -2.79 4.84
N VAL A 34 -9.96 -2.32 5.49
CA VAL A 34 -9.88 -2.13 6.94
C VAL A 34 -10.97 -1.17 7.45
N PHE A 35 -11.11 0.01 6.83
CA PHE A 35 -12.15 0.98 7.20
C PHE A 35 -13.57 0.42 7.02
N ARG A 36 -13.82 -0.34 5.95
CA ARG A 36 -15.13 -0.96 5.72
C ARG A 36 -15.46 -1.96 6.83
N LEU A 37 -14.53 -2.87 7.15
CA LEU A 37 -14.73 -3.88 8.18
C LEU A 37 -14.85 -3.26 9.58
N SER A 38 -14.11 -2.17 9.85
CA SER A 38 -14.27 -1.40 11.08
C SER A 38 -15.64 -0.71 11.15
N ALA A 39 -16.14 -0.15 10.05
CA ALA A 39 -17.48 0.43 9.98
C ALA A 39 -18.61 -0.60 10.12
N GLU A 40 -18.36 -1.86 9.74
CA GLU A 40 -19.25 -3.01 10.01
C GLU A 40 -19.29 -3.38 11.51
N GLY A 41 -18.45 -2.77 12.35
CA GLY A 41 -18.37 -3.03 13.78
C GLY A 41 -17.48 -4.23 14.14
N ARG A 42 -16.64 -4.69 13.21
CA ARG A 42 -15.69 -5.78 13.49
C ARG A 42 -14.53 -5.29 14.36
N THR A 43 -13.96 -6.23 15.11
CA THR A 43 -12.80 -5.95 15.97
C THR A 43 -11.51 -5.88 15.16
N GLU A 44 -10.52 -5.12 15.64
CA GLU A 44 -9.21 -4.98 14.97
C GLU A 44 -8.58 -6.34 14.66
N THR A 45 -8.76 -7.35 15.52
CA THR A 45 -8.27 -8.72 15.34
C THR A 45 -8.96 -9.44 14.18
N GLU A 46 -10.28 -9.30 14.04
CA GLU A 46 -11.04 -9.89 12.92
C GLU A 46 -10.65 -9.22 11.60
N ILE A 47 -10.49 -7.90 11.63
CA ILE A 47 -10.05 -7.11 10.47
C ILE A 47 -8.64 -7.53 10.05
N ALA A 48 -7.74 -7.74 11.01
CA ALA A 48 -6.37 -8.19 10.78
C ALA A 48 -6.34 -9.55 10.07
N VAL A 49 -7.13 -10.52 10.56
CA VAL A 49 -7.27 -11.84 9.94
C VAL A 49 -7.84 -11.74 8.52
N GLU A 50 -8.88 -10.94 8.31
CA GLU A 50 -9.49 -10.76 6.99
C GLU A 50 -8.60 -10.00 5.99
N ALA A 51 -7.89 -8.98 6.45
CA ALA A 51 -6.98 -8.18 5.63
C ALA A 51 -5.61 -8.86 5.45
N GLY A 52 -5.31 -9.92 6.21
CA GLY A 52 -4.03 -10.62 6.15
C GLY A 52 -2.87 -9.80 6.71
N ILE A 53 -3.15 -8.88 7.63
CA ILE A 53 -2.17 -7.97 8.25
C ILE A 53 -2.20 -8.13 9.77
N SER A 54 -1.26 -7.50 10.46
CA SER A 54 -1.24 -7.50 11.92
C SER A 54 -2.30 -6.55 12.50
N PRO A 55 -2.83 -6.82 13.70
CA PRO A 55 -3.75 -5.89 14.38
C PRO A 55 -3.09 -4.52 14.66
N ASP A 56 -1.77 -4.48 14.86
CA ASP A 56 -0.99 -3.24 14.91
C ASP A 56 -1.09 -2.42 13.62
N GLU A 57 -1.09 -3.07 12.45
CA GLU A 57 -1.25 -2.37 11.16
C GLU A 57 -2.68 -1.89 10.97
N VAL A 58 -3.67 -2.69 11.36
CA VAL A 58 -5.07 -2.25 11.40
C VAL A 58 -5.20 -0.99 12.25
N GLN A 59 -4.57 -0.98 13.43
CA GLN A 59 -4.62 0.18 14.33
C GLN A 59 -3.89 1.40 13.75
N LYS A 60 -2.78 1.22 13.03
CA LYS A 60 -2.10 2.31 12.29
C LYS A 60 -2.93 2.88 11.15
N ILE A 61 -3.77 2.06 10.52
CA ILE A 61 -4.65 2.48 9.43
C ILE A 61 -5.88 3.23 9.97
N LEU A 62 -6.40 2.80 11.13
CA LEU A 62 -7.58 3.40 11.77
C LEU A 62 -7.27 4.66 12.62
N LYS A 63 -6.01 4.86 13.04
CA LYS A 63 -5.52 6.08 13.71
C LYS A 63 -5.19 7.20 12.73
#